data_AF-A0A7S1K0G7-F1
#
_entry.id   AF-A0A7S1K0G7-F1
#
_cell.length_a   1.000
_cell.length_b   1.000
_cell.length_c   1.000
_cell.angle_alpha   90.00
_cell.angle_beta   90.00
_cell.angle_gamma   90.00
#
_symmetry.space_group_name_H-M   'P 1'
#
loop_
_entity.id
_entity.type
_entity.pdbx_description
1 polymer ?
#
loop_
_entity_poly.entity_id
_entity_poly.type
_entity_poly.pdbx_seq_one_letter_code
_entity_poly.pdbx_strand_id
1 'polypeptide(L)'
;ALVRASATAGGRGWQRGKTVSDGKTGECDVPRINRFVERVQVSDTGLSHPRFVKMSDTSGREHKQVVKAKDDLRQDAVTQQLFMLLNKVFSSIPQTRQRDIRLRTYKVLPLSPQHGVTEFVRNTTTLAEYLKGAHEHYRPNDYSFDTCRKLIKGVEDNT
;
A
#
# COMPACT_ATOMS: atom_id res chain seq x y z
N ALA A 1 -8.38 9.98 14.20
CA ALA A 1 -7.60 9.57 15.38
C ALA A 1 -8.28 8.35 15.98
N LEU A 2 -7.60 7.20 16.03
CA LEU A 2 -8.09 6.05 16.78
C LEU A 2 -6.87 5.34 17.37
N VAL A 3 -6.82 5.44 18.69
CA VAL A 3 -5.83 4.89 19.62
C VAL A 3 -6.04 3.39 19.74
N ARG A 4 -4.95 2.62 19.81
CA ARG A 4 -4.96 1.30 20.44
C ARG A 4 -3.78 1.17 21.38
N ALA A 5 -4.09 1.16 22.68
CA ALA A 5 -3.21 0.72 23.75
C ALA A 5 -3.41 -0.79 23.95
N SER A 6 -2.31 -1.52 24.15
CA SER A 6 -2.31 -2.87 24.71
C SER A 6 -0.93 -3.15 25.28
N ALA A 7 -0.78 -2.96 26.59
CA ALA A 7 0.34 -3.45 27.37
C ALA A 7 -0.10 -4.73 28.08
N THR A 8 0.71 -5.79 28.00
CA THR A 8 0.69 -6.88 28.98
C THR A 8 2.10 -7.39 29.16
N ALA A 9 2.59 -7.25 30.39
CA ALA A 9 3.86 -7.76 30.86
C ALA A 9 3.82 -9.29 31.02
N GLY A 10 4.93 -9.96 30.72
CA GLY A 10 5.08 -11.40 30.93
C GLY A 10 6.47 -11.85 30.54
N GLY A 11 7.42 -11.73 31.47
CA GLY A 11 8.80 -12.13 31.28
C GLY A 11 8.97 -13.64 31.13
N ARG A 12 9.80 -14.06 30.17
CA ARG A 12 10.53 -15.34 30.10
C ARG A 12 11.80 -15.03 29.31
N GLY A 13 12.97 -15.07 29.95
CA GLY A 13 13.76 -16.29 30.03
C GLY A 13 14.91 -16.20 29.04
N TRP A 14 16.04 -15.67 29.49
CA TRP A 14 17.30 -15.67 28.75
C TRP A 14 17.75 -17.12 28.51
N GLN A 15 17.75 -17.57 27.25
CA GLN A 15 18.49 -18.77 26.86
C GLN A 15 19.71 -18.39 26.04
N ARG A 16 20.84 -18.95 26.47
CA ARG A 16 22.20 -18.65 26.06
C ARG A 16 22.65 -19.71 25.04
N GLY A 17 23.22 -19.25 23.93
CA GLY A 17 24.21 -19.99 23.13
C GLY A 17 23.72 -20.60 21.82
N LYS A 18 24.22 -20.06 20.70
CA LYS A 18 25.19 -20.76 19.85
C LYS A 18 26.16 -19.74 19.23
N THR A 19 27.43 -19.93 19.52
CA THR A 19 28.57 -19.31 18.84
C THR A 19 28.60 -19.79 17.39
N VAL A 20 28.64 -18.86 16.44
CA VAL A 20 29.09 -19.13 15.06
C VAL A 20 30.32 -18.25 14.86
N SER A 21 31.48 -18.89 14.82
CA SER A 21 32.73 -18.28 14.41
C SER A 21 32.91 -18.40 12.89
N ASP A 22 33.63 -17.42 12.38
CA ASP A 22 34.36 -17.39 11.09
C ASP A 22 33.60 -16.95 9.83
N GLY A 23 33.50 -15.63 9.69
CA GLY A 23 34.20 -14.87 8.65
C GLY A 23 33.85 -15.13 7.18
N LYS A 24 33.19 -14.14 6.55
CA LYS A 24 33.73 -13.33 5.43
C LYS A 24 32.67 -12.40 4.81
N THR A 25 33.08 -11.12 4.66
CA THR A 25 32.55 -10.06 3.78
C THR A 25 31.20 -9.42 4.14
N GLY A 26 31.20 -8.10 4.33
CA GLY A 26 30.03 -7.29 4.66
C GLY A 26 29.03 -7.17 3.51
N GLU A 27 28.21 -8.21 3.34
CA GLU A 27 27.07 -8.19 2.43
C GLU A 27 25.85 -7.62 3.16
N CYS A 28 25.30 -6.52 2.66
CA CYS A 28 24.04 -5.96 3.16
C CYS A 28 22.95 -7.04 3.06
N ASP A 29 22.37 -7.44 4.20
CA ASP A 29 21.26 -8.38 4.29
C ASP A 29 19.98 -7.77 3.69
N VAL A 30 19.91 -7.75 2.36
CA VAL A 30 18.73 -7.27 1.62
C VAL A 30 17.81 -8.45 1.35
N PRO A 31 16.52 -8.37 1.74
CA PRO A 31 15.56 -9.43 1.47
C PRO A 31 15.48 -9.74 -0.03
N ARG A 32 15.78 -10.99 -0.40
CA ARG A 32 15.67 -11.48 -1.79
C ARG A 32 14.30 -12.09 -2.04
N ILE A 33 13.87 -12.10 -3.30
CA ILE A 33 12.65 -12.80 -3.72
C ILE A 33 12.89 -14.31 -3.61
N ASN A 34 12.02 -15.00 -2.88
CA ASN A 34 12.08 -16.45 -2.72
C ASN A 34 11.17 -17.15 -3.74
N ARG A 35 9.91 -16.69 -3.87
CA ARG A 35 8.93 -17.31 -4.78
C ARG A 35 7.85 -16.32 -5.23
N PHE A 36 7.34 -16.52 -6.44
CA PHE A 36 6.11 -15.89 -6.92
C PHE A 36 4.90 -16.82 -6.74
N VAL A 37 3.76 -16.23 -6.42
CA VAL A 37 2.47 -16.94 -6.44
C VAL A 37 2.06 -17.16 -7.88
N GLU A 38 1.73 -18.40 -8.21
CA GLU A 38 1.49 -18.87 -9.57
C GLU A 38 0.25 -18.26 -10.24
N ARG A 39 -0.73 -17.81 -9.43
CA ARG A 39 -1.95 -17.18 -9.92
C ARG A 39 -1.87 -15.66 -9.80
N VAL A 40 -1.92 -15.00 -10.96
CA VAL A 40 -2.11 -13.56 -11.08
C VAL A 40 -3.61 -13.28 -10.95
N GLN A 41 -3.98 -12.37 -10.04
CA GLN A 41 -5.36 -11.91 -9.96
C GLN A 41 -5.53 -10.77 -10.96
N VAL A 42 -6.45 -10.93 -11.91
CA VAL A 42 -6.84 -9.85 -12.82
C VAL A 42 -8.15 -9.28 -12.28
N SER A 43 -8.22 -7.96 -12.11
CA SER A 43 -9.50 -7.33 -11.80
C SER A 43 -10.31 -7.18 -13.08
N ASP A 44 -11.52 -7.73 -13.10
CA ASP A 44 -12.50 -7.58 -14.18
C ASP A 44 -13.19 -6.20 -14.14
N THR A 45 -12.88 -5.37 -13.15
CA THR A 45 -13.45 -4.03 -12.98
C THR A 45 -12.38 -2.95 -13.13
N GLY A 46 -12.64 -1.98 -14.02
CA GLY A 46 -11.81 -0.80 -14.27
C GLY A 46 -11.24 -0.72 -15.69
N LEU A 47 -11.02 0.50 -16.18
CA LEU A 47 -10.51 0.77 -17.54
C LEU A 47 -9.14 0.12 -17.81
N SER A 48 -8.30 -0.05 -16.78
CA SER A 48 -6.91 -0.51 -16.94
C SER A 48 -6.65 -1.99 -16.59
N HIS A 49 -7.67 -2.77 -16.21
CA HIS A 49 -7.55 -4.21 -15.88
C HIS A 49 -6.27 -4.55 -15.08
N PRO A 50 -6.12 -4.01 -13.85
CA PRO A 50 -4.88 -4.14 -13.10
C PRO A 50 -4.58 -5.60 -12.77
N ARG A 51 -3.32 -5.99 -12.96
CA ARG A 51 -2.83 -7.35 -12.69
C ARG A 51 -2.09 -7.36 -11.36
N PHE A 52 -2.58 -8.14 -10.40
CA PHE A 52 -1.96 -8.26 -9.08
C PHE A 52 -1.04 -9.47 -9.03
N VAL A 53 0.23 -9.21 -8.70
CA VAL A 53 1.25 -10.23 -8.49
C VAL A 53 1.57 -10.30 -7.00
N LYS A 54 1.68 -11.50 -6.46
CA LYS A 54 2.10 -11.75 -5.07
C LYS A 54 3.42 -12.50 -5.07
N MET A 55 4.33 -12.11 -4.19
CA MET A 55 5.63 -12.75 -4.01
C MET A 55 5.99 -12.88 -2.52
N SER A 56 6.74 -13.90 -2.17
CA SER A 56 7.30 -14.09 -0.83
C SER A 56 8.80 -13.80 -0.86
N ASP A 57 9.30 -13.08 0.15
CA ASP A 57 10.74 -12.89 0.34
C ASP A 57 11.40 -14.06 1.10
N THR A 58 12.73 -14.02 1.17
CA THR A 58 13.57 -14.95 1.94
C THR A 58 13.32 -14.88 3.45
N SER A 59 12.75 -13.79 3.94
CA SER A 59 12.31 -13.63 5.33
C SER A 59 10.87 -14.12 5.59
N GLY A 60 10.20 -14.70 4.59
CA GLY A 60 8.83 -15.23 4.67
C GLY A 60 7.72 -14.17 4.64
N ARG A 61 8.02 -12.90 4.33
CA ARG A 61 6.99 -11.85 4.19
C ARG A 61 6.41 -11.85 2.80
N GLU A 62 5.09 -11.69 2.72
CA GLU A 62 4.37 -11.54 1.46
C GLU A 62 4.34 -10.09 1.00
N HIS A 63 4.59 -9.88 -0.28
CA HIS A 63 4.55 -8.60 -0.96
C HIS A 63 3.56 -8.69 -2.12
N LYS A 64 2.61 -7.76 -2.18
CA LYS A 64 1.66 -7.65 -3.28
C LYS A 64 2.06 -6.45 -4.14
N GLN A 65 1.99 -6.64 -5.45
CA GLN A 65 2.35 -5.64 -6.45
C GLN A 65 1.24 -5.54 -7.48
N VAL A 66 1.07 -4.35 -8.05
CA VAL A 66 0.17 -4.09 -9.16
C VAL A 66 1.02 -3.81 -10.39
N VAL A 67 0.86 -4.64 -11.40
CA VAL A 67 1.46 -4.44 -12.72
C VAL A 67 0.47 -3.65 -13.54
N LYS A 68 0.87 -2.44 -13.94
CA LYS A 68 0.11 -1.56 -14.81
C LYS A 68 0.70 -1.61 -16.22
N ALA A 69 -0.18 -1.67 -17.20
CA ALA A 69 0.17 -1.67 -18.62
C ALA A 69 -0.64 -0.59 -19.33
N LYS A 70 -0.04 0.03 -20.35
CA LYS A 70 -0.57 1.19 -21.08
C LYS A 70 -0.75 2.47 -20.23
N ASP A 71 -0.07 2.53 -19.09
CA ASP A 71 -0.07 3.68 -18.18
C ASP A 71 1.36 4.24 -18.02
N ASP A 72 1.51 5.56 -18.04
CA ASP A 72 2.77 6.23 -17.77
C ASP A 72 2.95 6.47 -16.26
N LEU A 73 3.78 5.64 -15.62
CA LEU A 73 4.03 5.72 -14.17
C LEU A 73 5.12 6.72 -13.78
N ARG A 74 5.68 7.49 -14.71
CA ARG A 74 6.71 8.48 -14.40
C ARG A 74 6.16 9.57 -13.49
N GLN A 75 4.93 10.01 -13.75
CA GLN A 75 4.27 11.02 -12.91
C GLN A 75 3.99 10.48 -11.49
N ASP A 76 3.54 9.23 -11.40
CA ASP A 76 3.36 8.53 -10.11
C ASP A 76 4.67 8.45 -9.33
N ALA A 77 5.78 8.10 -10.01
CA ALA A 77 7.11 8.00 -9.41
C ALA A 77 7.62 9.36 -8.90
N VAL A 78 7.47 10.42 -9.69
CA VAL A 78 7.86 11.79 -9.29
C VAL A 78 7.04 12.25 -8.08
N THR A 79 5.74 11.94 -8.06
CA THR A 79 4.87 12.28 -6.93
C THR A 79 5.30 11.54 -5.65
N GLN A 80 5.64 10.26 -5.74
CA GLN A 80 6.18 9.53 -4.58
C GLN A 80 7.53 10.08 -4.12
N GLN A 81 8.38 10.53 -5.04
CA GLN A 81 9.64 11.19 -4.69
C GLN A 81 9.41 12.49 -3.92
N LEU A 82 8.44 13.30 -4.34
CA LEU A 82 8.03 14.51 -3.62
C LEU A 82 7.57 14.17 -2.20
N PHE A 83 6.73 13.15 -2.02
CA PHE A 83 6.29 12.74 -0.68
C PHE A 83 7.45 12.27 0.21
N MET A 84 8.44 11.57 -0.35
CA MET A 84 9.65 11.23 0.39
C MET A 84 10.42 12.48 0.84
N LEU A 85 10.51 13.51 0.00
CA LEU A 85 11.13 14.78 0.36
C LEU A 85 10.34 15.50 1.46
N LEU A 86 9.02 15.58 1.33
CA LEU A 86 8.15 16.18 2.34
C LEU A 86 8.29 15.49 3.70
N ASN A 87 8.40 14.16 3.73
CA ASN A 87 8.66 13.44 4.97
C ASN A 87 9.99 13.82 5.63
N LYS A 88 11.03 14.13 4.84
CA LYS A 88 12.30 14.66 5.38
C LYS A 88 12.11 16.04 6.01
N VAL A 89 11.33 16.91 5.36
CA VAL A 89 10.98 18.24 5.88
C VAL A 89 10.13 18.15 7.14
N PHE A 90 9.13 17.26 7.19
CA PHE A 90 8.33 17.04 8.41
C PHE A 90 9.16 16.47 9.57
N SER A 91 10.23 15.75 9.26
CA SER A 91 11.13 15.23 10.29
C SER A 91 12.09 16.29 10.83
N SER A 92 12.41 17.33 10.06
CA SER A 92 13.30 18.42 10.49
C SER A 92 12.60 19.43 11.39
N ILE A 93 11.28 19.61 11.24
CA ILE A 93 10.49 20.55 12.05
C ILE A 93 10.07 19.86 13.37
N PRO A 94 10.41 20.42 14.55
CA PRO A 94 10.10 19.80 15.85
C PRO A 94 8.60 19.57 16.09
N GLN A 95 7.76 20.52 15.67
CA GLN A 95 6.31 20.49 15.90
C GLN A 95 5.62 19.33 15.15
N THR A 96 6.05 19.05 13.92
CA THR A 96 5.51 17.94 13.11
C THR A 96 6.08 16.60 13.55
N ARG A 97 7.37 16.57 13.94
CA ARG A 97 8.03 15.38 14.48
C ARG A 97 7.42 14.91 15.79
N GLN A 98 7.11 15.83 16.72
CA GLN A 98 6.45 15.50 17.99
C GLN A 98 5.07 14.86 17.80
N ARG A 99 4.39 15.19 16.69
CA ARG A 99 3.06 14.67 16.33
C ARG A 99 3.12 13.44 15.41
N ASP A 100 4.31 12.94 15.07
CA ASP A 100 4.55 11.87 14.08
C ASP A 100 3.79 12.09 12.75
N ILE A 101 3.78 13.35 12.27
CA ILE A 101 3.14 13.66 10.98
C ILE A 101 4.04 13.13 9.86
N ARG A 102 3.54 12.12 9.16
CA ARG A 102 4.21 11.53 7.99
C ARG A 102 3.21 11.11 6.93
N LEU A 103 3.60 11.30 5.67
CA LEU A 103 2.90 10.78 4.51
C LEU A 103 3.31 9.32 4.30
N ARG A 104 2.33 8.44 4.12
CA ARG A 104 2.60 7.05 3.77
C ARG A 104 2.97 6.97 2.28
N THR A 105 4.21 6.58 2.01
CA THR A 105 4.74 6.40 0.65
C THR A 105 4.69 4.92 0.24
N TYR A 106 4.60 4.67 -1.05
CA TYR A 106 4.72 3.34 -1.66
C TYR A 106 5.74 3.38 -2.79
N LYS A 107 6.24 2.22 -3.22
CA LYS A 107 7.23 2.14 -4.30
C LYS A 107 6.57 2.05 -5.67
N VAL A 108 7.07 2.86 -6.61
CA VAL A 108 6.69 2.87 -8.03
C VAL A 108 7.95 2.63 -8.85
N LEU A 109 7.89 1.65 -9.74
CA LEU A 109 8.98 1.24 -10.62
C LEU A 109 8.52 1.36 -12.07
N PRO A 110 8.78 2.49 -12.75
CA PRO A 110 8.55 2.61 -14.18
C PRO A 110 9.57 1.72 -14.91
N LEU A 111 9.10 0.72 -15.65
CA LEU A 111 9.96 -0.21 -16.39
C LEU A 111 10.11 0.22 -17.85
N SER A 112 9.06 0.79 -18.44
CA SER A 112 9.05 1.39 -19.78
C SER A 112 8.05 2.56 -19.81
N PRO A 113 7.98 3.36 -20.91
CA PRO A 113 7.05 4.49 -20.99
C PRO A 113 5.57 4.14 -20.82
N GLN A 114 5.20 2.88 -21.02
CA GLN A 114 3.82 2.39 -20.94
C GLN A 114 3.64 1.25 -19.93
N HIS A 115 4.70 0.82 -19.25
CA HIS A 115 4.62 -0.33 -18.34
C HIS A 115 5.38 -0.05 -17.06
N GLY A 116 4.83 -0.53 -15.95
CA GLY A 116 5.57 -0.54 -14.70
C GLY A 116 4.84 -1.24 -13.58
N VAL A 117 5.48 -1.20 -12.42
CA VAL A 117 5.04 -1.93 -11.23
C VAL A 117 4.87 -0.95 -10.08
N THR A 118 3.78 -1.11 -9.33
CA THR A 118 3.52 -0.35 -8.12
C THR A 118 3.32 -1.29 -6.94
N GLU A 119 3.84 -0.90 -5.79
CA GLU A 119 3.63 -1.62 -4.55
C GLU A 119 2.17 -1.52 -4.12
N PHE A 120 1.55 -2.66 -3.78
CA PHE A 120 0.24 -2.67 -3.15
C PHE A 120 0.41 -2.59 -1.64
N VAL A 121 -0.12 -1.53 -1.05
CA VAL A 121 -0.02 -1.30 0.39
C VAL A 121 -0.76 -2.41 1.14
N ARG A 122 -0.09 -3.02 2.13
CA ARG A 122 -0.69 -4.08 2.94
C ARG A 122 -1.74 -3.53 3.89
N ASN A 123 -2.78 -4.32 4.13
CA ASN A 123 -3.86 -4.04 5.10
C ASN A 123 -4.61 -2.73 4.81
N THR A 124 -4.83 -2.42 3.53
CA THR A 124 -5.61 -1.26 3.10
C THR A 124 -6.80 -1.69 2.24
N THR A 125 -7.92 -1.01 2.42
CA THR A 125 -9.10 -1.09 1.55
C THR A 125 -9.34 0.28 0.93
N THR A 126 -10.02 0.35 -0.22
CA THR A 126 -10.38 1.65 -0.77
C THR A 126 -11.48 2.29 0.07
N LEU A 127 -11.47 3.62 0.15
CA LEU A 127 -12.53 4.35 0.86
C LEU A 127 -13.89 4.11 0.21
N ALA A 128 -13.94 4.00 -1.12
CA ALA A 128 -15.18 3.75 -1.85
C ALA A 128 -15.82 2.40 -1.49
N GLU A 129 -15.04 1.31 -1.44
CA GLU A 129 -15.55 0.00 -1.01
C GLU A 129 -16.09 0.03 0.42
N TYR A 130 -15.36 0.68 1.33
CA TYR A 130 -15.81 0.82 2.72
C TYR A 130 -17.10 1.63 2.82
N LEU A 131 -17.17 2.78 2.13
CA LEU A 131 -18.32 3.68 2.21
C LEU A 131 -19.58 3.08 1.59
N LYS A 132 -19.47 2.28 0.52
CA LYS A 132 -20.63 1.59 -0.07
C LYS A 132 -21.34 0.72 0.97
N GLY A 133 -20.60 -0.14 1.66
CA GLY A 133 -21.17 -0.99 2.71
C GLY A 133 -21.62 -0.21 3.95
N ALA A 134 -20.84 0.79 4.37
CA ALA A 134 -21.18 1.60 5.55
C ALA A 134 -22.44 2.44 5.35
N HIS A 135 -22.61 3.05 4.17
CA HIS A 135 -23.77 3.90 3.88
C HIS A 135 -25.07 3.09 3.93
N GLU A 136 -25.11 1.93 3.29
CA GLU A 136 -26.27 1.03 3.32
C GLU A 136 -26.59 0.55 4.74
N HIS A 137 -25.57 0.33 5.57
CA HIS A 137 -25.74 -0.13 6.95
C HIS A 137 -26.26 0.95 7.90
N TYR A 138 -25.67 2.16 7.88
CA TYR A 138 -26.01 3.22 8.83
C TYR A 138 -27.15 4.12 8.36
N ARG A 139 -27.42 4.18 7.05
CA ARG A 139 -28.43 5.04 6.42
C ARG A 139 -29.23 4.28 5.35
N PRO A 140 -30.08 3.32 5.76
CA PRO A 140 -30.82 2.47 4.82
C PRO A 140 -31.92 3.20 4.03
N ASN A 141 -32.38 4.37 4.51
CA ASN A 141 -33.46 5.13 3.86
C ASN A 141 -32.95 6.17 2.83
N ASP A 142 -31.63 6.38 2.76
CA ASP A 142 -31.03 7.33 1.83
C ASP A 142 -30.76 6.67 0.46
N TYR A 143 -30.49 7.48 -0.57
CA TYR A 143 -30.21 6.96 -1.91
C TYR A 143 -28.98 6.05 -1.95
N SER A 144 -29.10 4.91 -2.64
CA SER A 144 -27.97 3.99 -2.85
C SER A 144 -26.86 4.61 -3.72
N PHE A 145 -25.64 4.10 -3.59
CA PHE A 145 -24.49 4.56 -4.38
C PHE A 145 -24.78 4.55 -5.89
N ASP A 146 -25.43 3.50 -6.39
CA ASP A 146 -25.74 3.35 -7.81
C ASP A 146 -26.85 4.31 -8.26
N THR A 147 -27.83 4.57 -7.40
CA THR A 147 -28.87 5.57 -7.66
C THR A 147 -28.26 6.96 -7.78
N CYS A 148 -27.41 7.36 -6.82
CA CYS A 148 -26.72 8.65 -6.85
C CYS A 148 -25.87 8.81 -8.11
N ARG A 149 -25.15 7.76 -8.52
CA ARG A 149 -24.33 7.79 -9.74
C ARG A 149 -25.15 7.97 -11.01
N LYS A 150 -26.34 7.37 -11.09
CA LYS A 150 -27.26 7.55 -12.22
C LYS A 150 -27.80 8.98 -12.27
N LEU A 151 -28.19 9.54 -11.12
CA LEU A 151 -28.72 10.91 -11.04
C LEU A 151 -27.68 11.94 -11.49
N ILE A 152 -26.43 11.83 -11.02
CA ILE A 152 -25.36 12.76 -11.40
C ILE A 152 -25.07 12.68 -12.90
N LYS A 153 -24.93 11.47 -13.45
CA LYS A 153 -24.72 11.29 -14.89
C LYS A 153 -25.85 11.87 -15.74
N GLY A 154 -27.10 11.68 -15.31
CA GLY A 154 -28.26 12.22 -16.02
C GLY A 154 -28.30 13.76 -16.05
N VAL A 155 -27.60 14.45 -15.15
CA VAL A 155 -27.46 15.91 -15.20
C VAL A 155 -26.34 16.33 -16.15
N GLU A 156 -25.23 15.59 -16.17
CA GLU A 156 -24.11 15.84 -17.09
C GLU A 156 -24.53 15.69 -18.56
N ASP A 157 -25.37 14.71 -18.89
CA ASP A 157 -25.82 14.46 -20.26
C ASP A 157 -26.86 15.49 -20.78
N ASN A 158 -27.47 16.29 -19.88
CA ASN A 158 -28.49 17.28 -20.20
C ASN A 158 -27.95 18.72 -20.34
N THR A 159 -26.63 18.91 -20.21
CA THR A 159 -25.94 20.21 -20.36
C THR A 159 -25.08 20.20 -21.62
#